data_AF-A0A976K7F9-F1
#
_entry.id   AF-A0A976K7F9-F1
#
_cell.length_a   1.000
_cell.length_b   1.000
_cell.length_c   1.000
_cell.angle_alpha   90.00
_cell.angle_beta   90.00
_cell.angle_gamma   90.00
#
_symmetry.space_group_name_H-M   'P 1'
#
loop_
_entity.id
_entity.type
_entity.pdbx_description
1 polymer ?
#
loop_
_entity_poly.entity_id
_entity_poly.type
_entity_poly.pdbx_seq_one_letter_code
_entity_poly.pdbx_strand_id
1 'polypeptide(L)'
;EVDEAEAFVRDRHIGPLEGFRSKAGWPFVAELTLKYSDEDRNWKLEFDFGDDRKDEETGELVDFAGQESLGACPVCGAPVYEHGSNYVCSKAVPTAAQPTPGCTFKSGKVILQQPVAREQMGKLLATGKTDLLDRFVSMRTRRPFKAFLAWDKEAGKVNFEFEQRESKYPPRKTAAAATRAAPAKKAAAAKKAPAAKKAAAPKAPRKTGAASSAGKGRQPSAALAAVIGSGPVSRPEVVRKLWDYIKAHGLQDAADKRKVNADAKLRPVFGKDQVTMFEIAGIVGQHLAD
;
A
#
# COMPACT_ATOMS: atom_id res chain seq x y z
N GLU A 1 18.37 -23.06 -15.88
CA GLU A 1 19.32 -22.24 -16.66
C GLU A 1 19.63 -22.83 -18.03
N VAL A 2 20.30 -24.00 -18.17
CA VAL A 2 20.62 -24.55 -19.52
C VAL A 2 19.36 -25.00 -20.28
N ASP A 3 18.44 -25.70 -19.62
CA ASP A 3 17.19 -26.16 -20.25
C ASP A 3 16.29 -25.00 -20.70
N GLU A 4 16.33 -23.87 -19.98
CA GLU A 4 15.59 -22.65 -20.30
C GLU A 4 16.20 -21.94 -21.52
N ALA A 5 17.54 -21.90 -21.61
CA ALA A 5 18.23 -21.33 -22.77
C ALA A 5 17.99 -22.17 -24.04
N GLU A 6 17.97 -23.50 -23.92
CA GLU A 6 17.66 -24.40 -25.05
C GLU A 6 16.21 -24.26 -25.51
N ALA A 7 15.26 -24.19 -24.57
CA ALA A 7 13.86 -23.92 -24.87
C ALA A 7 13.70 -22.56 -25.55
N PHE A 8 14.40 -21.52 -25.10
CA PHE A 8 14.34 -20.20 -25.71
C PHE A 8 14.86 -20.17 -27.15
N VAL A 9 15.96 -20.86 -27.45
CA VAL A 9 16.50 -20.94 -28.83
C VAL A 9 15.56 -21.75 -29.74
N ARG A 10 14.93 -22.82 -29.21
CA ARG A 10 13.99 -23.64 -29.97
C ARG A 10 12.66 -22.93 -30.23
N ASP A 11 12.07 -22.38 -29.18
CA ASP A 11 10.72 -21.81 -29.19
C ASP A 11 10.74 -20.32 -29.56
N ARG A 12 11.95 -19.72 -29.66
CA ARG A 12 12.23 -18.32 -30.02
C ARG A 12 11.52 -17.30 -29.13
N HIS A 13 11.05 -17.76 -27.99
CA HIS A 13 10.26 -17.01 -27.02
C HIS A 13 10.52 -17.60 -25.63
N ILE A 14 10.70 -16.73 -24.64
CA ILE A 14 10.83 -17.14 -23.22
C ILE A 14 10.30 -16.03 -22.31
N GLY A 15 9.46 -16.39 -21.35
CA GLY A 15 8.93 -15.45 -20.37
C GLY A 15 7.63 -15.93 -19.73
N PRO A 16 7.08 -15.16 -18.77
CA PRO A 16 7.59 -13.89 -18.25
C PRO A 16 8.80 -14.07 -17.31
N LEU A 17 9.89 -13.35 -17.60
CA LEU A 17 11.12 -13.32 -16.80
C LEU A 17 11.16 -12.07 -15.91
N GLU A 18 11.55 -12.26 -14.65
CA GLU A 18 11.68 -11.19 -13.65
C GLU A 18 13.15 -10.75 -13.47
N GLY A 19 13.38 -9.53 -13.00
CA GLY A 19 14.71 -9.04 -12.63
C GLY A 19 15.33 -8.02 -13.57
N PHE A 20 14.65 -7.63 -14.65
CA PHE A 20 15.08 -6.52 -15.51
C PHE A 20 14.95 -5.19 -14.79
N ARG A 21 15.80 -4.22 -15.17
CA ARG A 21 15.74 -2.84 -14.67
C ARG A 21 15.75 -1.87 -15.84
N SER A 22 14.86 -0.88 -15.79
CA SER A 22 14.78 0.16 -16.83
C SER A 22 15.99 1.09 -16.79
N LYS A 23 16.13 1.93 -17.82
CA LYS A 23 17.16 2.98 -17.86
C LYS A 23 17.05 3.96 -16.68
N ALA A 24 15.84 4.11 -16.12
CA ALA A 24 15.57 4.89 -14.92
C ALA A 24 15.66 4.06 -13.61
N GLY A 25 16.09 2.79 -13.68
CA GLY A 25 16.38 1.94 -12.54
C GLY A 25 15.19 1.15 -11.97
N TRP A 26 14.02 1.21 -12.60
CA TRP A 26 12.81 0.56 -12.11
C TRP A 26 12.81 -0.93 -12.48
N PRO A 27 12.55 -1.85 -11.52
CA PRO A 27 12.42 -3.25 -11.85
C PRO A 27 11.19 -3.51 -12.73
N PHE A 28 11.33 -4.34 -13.75
CA PHE A 28 10.22 -4.76 -14.61
C PHE A 28 10.33 -6.24 -15.00
N VAL A 29 9.21 -6.81 -15.43
CA VAL A 29 9.07 -8.18 -15.93
C VAL A 29 8.93 -8.11 -17.45
N ALA A 30 9.59 -9.02 -18.17
CA ALA A 30 9.63 -9.04 -19.63
C ALA A 30 9.56 -10.44 -20.20
N GLU A 31 9.04 -10.58 -21.40
CA GLU A 31 9.26 -11.76 -22.23
C GLU A 31 10.36 -11.40 -23.25
N LEU A 32 11.11 -12.40 -23.69
CA LEU A 32 12.18 -12.26 -24.66
C LEU A 32 11.79 -13.05 -25.91
N THR A 33 12.00 -12.47 -27.08
CA THR A 33 11.79 -13.11 -28.37
C THR A 33 13.03 -12.99 -29.25
N LEU A 34 13.28 -14.00 -30.09
CA LEU A 34 14.34 -13.97 -31.09
C LEU A 34 13.71 -13.68 -32.46
N LYS A 35 13.97 -12.49 -33.02
CA LYS A 35 13.57 -12.11 -34.37
C LYS A 35 14.76 -12.12 -35.31
N TYR A 36 14.60 -12.75 -36.47
CA TYR A 36 15.63 -12.72 -37.50
C TYR A 36 15.62 -11.37 -38.21
N SER A 37 16.78 -10.72 -38.29
CA SER A 37 16.97 -9.49 -39.04
C SER A 37 17.63 -9.83 -40.38
N ASP A 38 16.89 -9.64 -41.47
CA ASP A 38 17.38 -9.91 -42.84
C ASP A 38 18.52 -8.97 -43.26
N GLU A 39 18.53 -7.74 -42.73
CA GLU A 39 19.58 -6.73 -42.98
C GLU A 39 20.92 -7.15 -42.36
N ASP A 40 20.89 -7.62 -41.11
CA ASP A 40 22.09 -8.03 -40.37
C ASP A 40 22.42 -9.52 -40.50
N ARG A 41 21.55 -10.28 -41.20
CA ARG A 41 21.59 -11.75 -41.30
C ARG A 41 21.82 -12.44 -39.96
N ASN A 42 21.16 -11.94 -38.91
CA ASN A 42 21.37 -12.41 -37.54
C ASN A 42 20.07 -12.40 -36.72
N TRP A 43 20.01 -13.24 -35.69
CA TRP A 43 18.91 -13.26 -34.73
C TRP A 43 19.12 -12.17 -33.68
N LYS A 44 18.18 -11.24 -33.60
CA LYS A 44 18.11 -10.19 -32.60
C LYS A 44 17.17 -10.61 -31.48
N LEU A 45 17.64 -10.40 -30.25
CA LEU A 45 16.85 -10.59 -29.05
C LEU A 45 16.06 -9.30 -28.79
N GLU A 46 14.74 -9.42 -28.80
CA GLU A 46 13.79 -8.34 -28.55
C GLU A 46 13.00 -8.62 -27.28
N PHE A 47 12.74 -7.56 -26.51
CA PHE A 47 11.80 -7.65 -25.40
C PHE A 47 10.37 -7.60 -25.92
N ASP A 48 9.59 -8.63 -25.63
CA ASP A 48 8.14 -8.65 -25.85
C ASP A 48 7.47 -8.43 -24.50
N PHE A 49 6.69 -7.36 -24.37
CA PHE A 49 6.11 -6.95 -23.09
C PHE A 49 4.61 -7.26 -22.97
N GLY A 50 4.05 -8.01 -23.92
CA GLY A 50 2.62 -8.27 -24.00
C GLY A 50 1.84 -7.01 -24.41
N ASP A 51 0.64 -7.25 -24.94
CA ASP A 51 -0.23 -6.24 -25.56
C ASP A 51 -0.50 -5.00 -24.67
N ASP A 52 -0.65 -5.17 -23.35
CA ASP A 52 -1.07 -4.09 -22.44
C ASP A 52 -0.05 -2.93 -22.27
N ARG A 53 1.21 -3.09 -22.69
CA ARG A 53 2.23 -2.02 -22.68
C ARG A 53 2.56 -1.45 -24.05
N LYS A 54 2.07 -2.05 -25.14
CA LYS A 54 2.32 -1.54 -26.50
C LYS A 54 1.72 -0.15 -26.66
N ASP A 55 0.50 0.10 -26.20
CA ASP A 55 -0.13 1.42 -26.36
C ASP A 55 0.47 2.51 -25.44
N GLU A 56 0.97 2.15 -24.24
CA GLU A 56 1.52 3.14 -23.28
C GLU A 56 3.02 3.45 -23.52
N GLU A 57 3.79 2.62 -24.24
CA GLU A 57 5.25 2.81 -24.43
C GLU A 57 5.69 3.05 -25.89
N THR A 58 4.87 2.74 -26.90
CA THR A 58 5.21 2.98 -28.32
C THR A 58 5.07 4.44 -28.74
N GLY A 59 4.37 5.26 -27.96
CA GLY A 59 3.90 6.57 -28.43
C GLY A 59 2.86 6.45 -29.54
N GLU A 60 2.26 5.27 -29.73
CA GLU A 60 1.09 5.10 -30.57
C GLU A 60 -0.04 5.94 -29.99
N LEU A 61 -0.44 6.93 -30.77
CA LEU A 61 -1.44 7.91 -30.37
C LEU A 61 -2.75 7.17 -30.19
N VAL A 62 -3.29 7.19 -28.99
CA VAL A 62 -4.53 6.48 -28.70
C VAL A 62 -5.66 7.12 -29.50
N ASP A 63 -6.33 6.32 -30.32
CA ASP A 63 -7.52 6.73 -31.06
C ASP A 63 -8.78 6.15 -30.40
N PHE A 64 -9.63 7.05 -29.91
CA PHE A 64 -10.94 6.70 -29.34
C PHE A 64 -12.08 6.80 -30.37
N ALA A 65 -11.76 7.01 -31.66
CA ALA A 65 -12.76 7.08 -32.71
C ALA A 65 -13.60 5.80 -32.78
N GLY A 66 -14.93 5.96 -32.81
CA GLY A 66 -15.89 4.85 -32.84
C GLY A 66 -16.18 4.20 -31.49
N GLN A 67 -15.48 4.55 -30.42
CA GLN A 67 -15.86 4.12 -29.07
C GLN A 67 -16.95 5.02 -28.48
N GLU A 68 -17.92 4.40 -27.83
CA GLU A 68 -18.93 5.12 -27.06
C GLU A 68 -18.35 5.53 -25.70
N SER A 69 -18.49 6.81 -25.35
CA SER A 69 -18.05 7.37 -24.07
C SER A 69 -18.90 6.84 -22.91
N LEU A 70 -18.25 6.55 -21.79
CA LEU A 70 -18.92 6.10 -20.56
C LEU A 70 -19.49 7.26 -19.73
N GLY A 71 -19.05 8.48 -20.00
CA GLY A 71 -19.46 9.67 -19.25
C GLY A 71 -18.38 10.74 -19.17
N ALA A 72 -18.68 11.83 -18.46
CA ALA A 72 -17.76 12.93 -18.25
C ALA A 72 -16.76 12.62 -17.13
N CYS A 73 -15.49 12.94 -17.36
CA CYS A 73 -14.44 12.79 -16.37
C CYS A 73 -14.69 13.72 -15.16
N PRO A 74 -14.62 13.22 -13.91
CA PRO A 74 -14.86 14.03 -12.72
C PRO A 74 -13.75 15.07 -12.43
N VAL A 75 -12.59 14.97 -13.11
CA VAL A 75 -11.46 15.90 -12.98
C VAL A 75 -11.54 17.04 -13.99
N CYS A 76 -11.77 16.74 -15.27
CA CYS A 76 -11.67 17.73 -16.35
C CYS A 76 -12.89 17.81 -17.27
N GLY A 77 -13.94 17.01 -17.03
CA GLY A 77 -15.17 16.98 -17.82
C GLY A 77 -15.07 16.31 -19.20
N ALA A 78 -13.88 15.94 -19.65
CA ALA A 78 -13.68 15.28 -20.94
C ALA A 78 -14.21 13.83 -20.93
N PRO A 79 -14.56 13.25 -22.10
CA PRO A 79 -15.12 11.90 -22.17
C PRO A 79 -14.13 10.84 -21.66
N VAL A 80 -14.67 9.82 -21.00
CA VAL A 80 -13.96 8.65 -20.49
C VAL A 80 -14.25 7.44 -21.36
N TYR A 81 -13.21 6.69 -21.68
CA TYR A 81 -13.23 5.55 -22.59
C TYR A 81 -12.60 4.30 -21.97
N GLU A 82 -12.79 3.18 -22.65
CA GLU A 82 -12.16 1.92 -22.32
C GLU A 82 -10.83 1.80 -23.06
N HIS A 83 -9.75 1.53 -22.33
CA HIS A 83 -8.41 1.38 -22.88
C HIS A 83 -7.67 0.25 -22.17
N GLY A 84 -7.44 -0.86 -22.89
CA GLY A 84 -6.90 -2.10 -22.32
C GLY A 84 -7.66 -2.52 -21.06
N SER A 85 -6.92 -2.73 -19.97
CA SER A 85 -7.44 -3.09 -18.65
C SER A 85 -7.97 -1.91 -17.81
N ASN A 86 -8.10 -0.71 -18.38
CA ASN A 86 -8.47 0.51 -17.66
C ASN A 86 -9.63 1.28 -18.33
N TYR A 87 -10.28 2.10 -17.52
CA TYR A 87 -11.09 3.24 -17.94
C TYR A 87 -10.22 4.50 -17.83
N VAL A 88 -10.07 5.22 -18.93
CA VAL A 88 -9.17 6.38 -19.04
C VAL A 88 -9.91 7.60 -19.56
N CYS A 89 -9.54 8.77 -19.06
CA CYS A 89 -10.00 10.01 -19.68
C CYS A 89 -9.27 10.23 -21.01
N SER A 90 -9.97 10.71 -22.04
CA SER A 90 -9.39 11.11 -23.32
C SER A 90 -8.22 12.08 -23.21
N LYS A 91 -8.22 12.95 -22.20
CA LYS A 91 -7.11 13.89 -21.92
C LYS A 91 -6.02 13.32 -21.03
N ALA A 92 -6.17 12.08 -20.54
CA ALA A 92 -5.20 11.42 -19.67
C ALA A 92 -4.19 10.54 -20.42
N VAL A 93 -4.38 10.35 -21.72
CA VAL A 93 -3.46 9.64 -22.60
C VAL A 93 -3.06 10.53 -23.78
N PRO A 94 -1.87 10.34 -24.37
CA PRO A 94 -1.50 11.00 -25.61
C PRO A 94 -2.41 10.55 -26.77
N THR A 95 -2.98 11.50 -27.49
CA THR A 95 -3.79 11.26 -28.70
C THR A 95 -3.27 12.13 -29.84
N ALA A 96 -3.66 11.84 -31.08
CA ALA A 96 -3.19 12.60 -32.25
C ALA A 96 -3.53 14.10 -32.17
N ALA A 97 -4.63 14.44 -31.51
CA ALA A 97 -5.04 15.83 -31.26
C ALA A 97 -4.36 16.44 -30.01
N GLN A 98 -3.86 15.62 -29.09
CA GLN A 98 -3.27 16.05 -27.83
C GLN A 98 -2.07 15.17 -27.44
N PRO A 99 -0.85 15.57 -27.83
CA PRO A 99 0.36 14.81 -27.50
C PRO A 99 0.72 14.83 -26.01
N THR A 100 0.33 15.88 -25.28
CA THR A 100 0.62 16.06 -23.85
C THR A 100 -0.62 15.81 -22.99
N PRO A 101 -0.64 14.76 -22.16
CA PRO A 101 -1.74 14.51 -21.23
C PRO A 101 -1.98 15.68 -20.28
N GLY A 102 -3.24 16.08 -20.14
CA GLY A 102 -3.67 17.18 -19.26
C GLY A 102 -4.57 16.71 -18.11
N CYS A 103 -4.85 15.42 -18.01
CA CYS A 103 -5.67 14.82 -16.96
C CYS A 103 -4.98 13.58 -16.38
N THR A 104 -5.31 13.22 -15.14
CA THR A 104 -4.73 12.06 -14.43
C THR A 104 -5.76 10.99 -14.11
N PHE A 105 -7.00 11.14 -14.60
CA PHE A 105 -8.07 10.19 -14.32
C PHE A 105 -7.83 8.85 -15.05
N LYS A 106 -7.59 7.80 -14.26
CA LYS A 106 -7.49 6.39 -14.68
C LYS A 106 -8.12 5.52 -13.59
N SER A 107 -8.91 4.53 -13.97
CA SER A 107 -9.48 3.54 -13.04
C SER A 107 -9.43 2.15 -13.66
N GLY A 108 -9.14 1.12 -12.88
CA GLY A 108 -9.04 -0.25 -13.41
C GLY A 108 -10.40 -0.84 -13.76
N LYS A 109 -10.46 -1.66 -14.82
CA LYS A 109 -11.64 -2.50 -15.14
C LYS A 109 -11.83 -3.62 -14.13
N VAL A 110 -10.78 -4.00 -13.40
CA VAL A 110 -10.82 -4.97 -12.31
C VAL A 110 -10.15 -4.37 -11.08
N ILE A 111 -10.87 -4.31 -9.96
CA ILE A 111 -10.36 -3.78 -8.69
C ILE A 111 -10.49 -4.87 -7.64
N LEU A 112 -9.37 -5.29 -7.02
CA LEU A 112 -9.36 -6.36 -6.01
C LEU A 112 -10.14 -7.63 -6.43
N GLN A 113 -9.88 -8.12 -7.65
CA GLN A 113 -10.53 -9.27 -8.29
C GLN A 113 -11.98 -9.08 -8.71
N GLN A 114 -12.63 -7.96 -8.35
CA GLN A 114 -13.98 -7.64 -8.79
C GLN A 114 -13.92 -6.88 -10.13
N PRO A 115 -14.51 -7.40 -11.21
CA PRO A 115 -14.73 -6.64 -12.43
C PRO A 115 -15.72 -5.50 -12.18
N VAL A 116 -15.37 -4.31 -12.64
CA VAL A 116 -16.22 -3.12 -12.66
C VAL A 116 -16.79 -3.01 -14.06
N ALA A 117 -18.06 -3.37 -14.21
CA ALA A 117 -18.75 -3.31 -15.51
C ALA A 117 -18.86 -1.87 -16.01
N ARG A 118 -18.98 -1.72 -17.34
CA ARG A 118 -19.15 -0.43 -18.04
C ARG A 118 -20.25 0.43 -17.42
N GLU A 119 -21.40 -0.19 -17.12
CA GLU A 119 -22.55 0.48 -16.48
C GLU A 119 -22.20 1.05 -15.11
N GLN A 120 -21.41 0.33 -14.32
CA GLN A 120 -21.00 0.78 -12.99
C GLN A 120 -20.03 1.96 -13.09
N MET A 121 -19.11 1.92 -14.05
CA MET A 121 -18.25 3.07 -14.33
C MET A 121 -19.06 4.28 -14.80
N GLY A 122 -20.04 4.09 -15.69
CA GLY A 122 -20.95 5.15 -16.10
C GLY A 122 -21.69 5.78 -14.92
N LYS A 123 -22.20 4.97 -13.99
CA LYS A 123 -22.80 5.46 -12.74
C LYS A 123 -21.79 6.24 -11.89
N LEU A 124 -20.58 5.72 -11.71
CA LEU A 124 -19.52 6.41 -10.96
C LEU A 124 -19.22 7.79 -11.55
N LEU A 125 -19.18 7.91 -12.88
CA LEU A 125 -18.93 9.19 -13.56
C LEU A 125 -20.13 10.15 -13.48
N ALA A 126 -21.35 9.64 -13.55
CA ALA A 126 -22.58 10.45 -13.53
C ALA A 126 -22.98 10.91 -12.12
N THR A 127 -22.95 9.99 -11.14
CA THR A 127 -23.44 10.24 -9.77
C THR A 127 -22.31 10.39 -8.75
N GLY A 128 -21.08 10.04 -9.12
CA GLY A 128 -19.93 9.99 -8.21
C GLY A 128 -19.80 8.66 -7.46
N LYS A 129 -20.70 7.70 -7.67
CA LYS A 129 -20.73 6.43 -6.92
C LYS A 129 -21.30 5.26 -7.74
N THR A 130 -20.75 4.06 -7.57
CA THR A 130 -21.31 2.81 -8.14
C THR A 130 -22.45 2.26 -7.29
N ASP A 131 -23.08 1.19 -7.74
CA ASP A 131 -23.91 0.34 -6.87
C ASP A 131 -23.01 -0.48 -5.91
N LEU A 132 -23.66 -1.23 -5.00
CA LEU A 132 -22.96 -2.12 -4.08
C LEU A 132 -22.37 -3.31 -4.86
N LEU A 133 -21.04 -3.38 -4.91
CA LEU A 133 -20.31 -4.50 -5.49
C LEU A 133 -19.84 -5.42 -4.36
N ASP A 134 -20.03 -6.73 -4.52
CA ASP A 134 -19.96 -7.67 -3.40
C ASP A 134 -18.89 -8.78 -3.49
N ARG A 135 -18.12 -8.83 -4.58
CA ARG A 135 -17.06 -9.83 -4.77
C ARG A 135 -15.64 -9.23 -4.74
N PHE A 136 -15.46 -8.10 -4.05
CA PHE A 136 -14.10 -7.63 -3.76
C PHE A 136 -13.39 -8.58 -2.80
N VAL A 137 -12.14 -8.93 -3.09
CA VAL A 137 -11.33 -9.79 -2.21
C VAL A 137 -10.21 -8.99 -1.58
N SER A 138 -10.21 -8.85 -0.25
CA SER A 138 -9.19 -8.08 0.45
C SER A 138 -7.82 -8.76 0.36
N MET A 139 -6.78 -8.04 -0.08
CA MET A 139 -5.41 -8.57 -0.08
C MET A 139 -4.89 -8.87 1.34
N ARG A 140 -5.41 -8.19 2.37
CA ARG A 140 -4.95 -8.37 3.76
C ARG A 140 -5.54 -9.62 4.41
N THR A 141 -6.83 -9.87 4.21
CA THR A 141 -7.55 -10.97 4.89
C THR A 141 -7.93 -12.11 3.96
N ARG A 142 -7.78 -11.95 2.64
CA ARG A 142 -8.27 -12.85 1.58
C ARG A 142 -9.76 -13.19 1.70
N ARG A 143 -10.54 -12.33 2.35
CA ARG A 143 -11.99 -12.50 2.53
C ARG A 143 -12.75 -11.60 1.56
N PRO A 144 -13.90 -12.06 1.04
CA PRO A 144 -14.76 -11.23 0.23
C PRO A 144 -15.41 -10.13 1.08
N PHE A 145 -15.63 -8.97 0.49
CA PHE A 145 -16.34 -7.86 1.11
C PHE A 145 -17.18 -7.09 0.10
N LYS A 146 -18.19 -6.39 0.63
CA LYS A 146 -19.07 -5.52 -0.16
C LYS A 146 -18.71 -4.07 0.05
N ALA A 147 -18.67 -3.31 -1.02
CA ALA A 147 -18.42 -1.87 -0.99
C ALA A 147 -18.99 -1.20 -2.23
N PHE A 148 -19.24 0.10 -2.11
CA PHE A 148 -19.39 0.98 -3.24
C PHE A 148 -18.02 1.50 -3.64
N LEU A 149 -17.84 1.79 -4.92
CA LEU A 149 -16.74 2.62 -5.40
C LEU A 149 -17.26 4.05 -5.48
N ALA A 150 -16.57 4.98 -4.85
CA ALA A 150 -16.93 6.40 -4.81
C ALA A 150 -15.75 7.25 -5.27
N TRP A 151 -16.04 8.28 -6.05
CA TRP A 151 -15.02 9.25 -6.45
C TRP A 151 -14.67 10.17 -5.29
N ASP A 152 -13.41 10.18 -4.90
CA ASP A 152 -12.88 11.09 -3.89
C ASP A 152 -12.24 12.31 -4.59
N LYS A 153 -12.89 13.47 -4.45
CA LYS A 153 -12.43 14.73 -5.04
C LYS A 153 -11.15 15.26 -4.39
N GLU A 154 -10.92 14.97 -3.12
CA GLU A 154 -9.72 15.44 -2.40
C GLU A 154 -8.51 14.59 -2.76
N ALA A 155 -8.70 13.27 -2.84
CA ALA A 155 -7.64 12.34 -3.20
C ALA A 155 -7.46 12.18 -4.72
N GLY A 156 -8.40 12.66 -5.53
CA GLY A 156 -8.37 12.56 -6.99
C GLY A 156 -8.41 11.12 -7.49
N LYS A 157 -9.09 10.22 -6.78
CA LYS A 157 -9.13 8.78 -7.11
C LYS A 157 -10.42 8.11 -6.66
N VAL A 158 -10.64 6.91 -7.18
CA VAL A 158 -11.76 6.05 -6.75
C VAL A 158 -11.39 5.36 -5.44
N ASN A 159 -12.20 5.56 -4.40
CA ASN A 159 -12.05 4.95 -3.08
C ASN A 159 -13.23 4.02 -2.76
N PHE A 160 -13.04 3.16 -1.76
CA PHE A 160 -14.11 2.30 -1.24
C PHE A 160 -14.95 3.06 -0.23
N GLU A 161 -16.26 3.06 -0.43
CA GLU A 161 -17.23 3.49 0.55
C GLU A 161 -18.04 2.27 1.00
N PHE A 162 -18.04 2.00 2.31
CA PHE A 162 -18.73 0.83 2.86
C PHE A 162 -20.14 1.24 3.30
N GLU A 163 -21.10 0.33 3.18
CA GLU A 163 -22.40 0.51 3.82
C GLU A 163 -22.18 0.78 5.31
N GLN A 164 -22.79 1.87 5.79
CA GLN A 164 -22.86 2.13 7.22
C GLN A 164 -23.70 1.03 7.85
N ARG A 165 -23.04 -0.04 8.31
CA ARG A 165 -23.70 -1.08 9.08
C ARG A 165 -24.25 -0.46 10.35
N GLU A 166 -25.57 -0.34 10.43
CA GLU A 166 -26.26 -0.28 11.71
C GLU A 166 -25.91 -1.59 12.44
N SER A 167 -24.95 -1.50 13.35
CA SER A 167 -24.46 -2.67 14.05
C SER A 167 -25.57 -3.25 14.92
N LYS A 168 -26.08 -4.44 14.57
CA LYS A 168 -26.90 -5.29 15.45
C LYS A 168 -26.15 -5.77 16.72
N TYR A 169 -24.86 -5.46 16.80
CA TYR A 169 -24.04 -5.64 17.99
C TYR A 169 -23.72 -4.28 18.61
N PRO A 170 -24.02 -4.05 19.91
CA PRO A 170 -23.69 -2.78 20.54
C PRO A 170 -22.17 -2.53 20.47
N PRO A 171 -21.74 -1.28 20.23
CA PRO A 171 -20.32 -0.96 20.17
C PRO A 171 -19.67 -1.34 21.50
N ARG A 172 -18.65 -2.21 21.43
CA ARG A 172 -17.82 -2.54 22.59
C ARG A 172 -17.15 -1.24 23.01
N LYS A 173 -17.50 -0.73 24.19
CA LYS A 173 -16.90 0.48 24.78
C LYS A 173 -15.37 0.37 24.76
N THR A 174 -14.73 1.00 23.78
CA THR A 174 -13.36 1.45 23.90
C THR A 174 -13.37 2.60 24.90
N ALA A 175 -12.50 2.54 25.90
CA ALA A 175 -12.41 3.51 26.98
C ALA A 175 -12.28 4.94 26.43
N ALA A 176 -13.39 5.66 26.43
CA ALA A 176 -13.42 7.08 26.13
C ALA A 176 -12.94 7.85 27.35
N ALA A 177 -12.04 8.79 27.06
CA ALA A 177 -11.63 9.96 27.81
C ALA A 177 -12.42 10.25 29.10
N ALA A 178 -11.67 10.34 30.19
CA ALA A 178 -12.11 10.92 31.44
C ALA A 178 -12.45 12.40 31.25
N THR A 179 -13.74 12.74 31.33
CA THR A 179 -14.18 14.08 31.75
C THR A 179 -14.95 13.94 33.06
N ARG A 180 -14.44 14.68 34.04
CA ARG A 180 -14.88 14.75 35.43
C ARG A 180 -16.28 15.34 35.56
N ALA A 181 -17.13 14.74 36.37
CA ALA A 181 -18.05 15.43 37.28
C ALA A 181 -18.66 14.44 38.29
N ALA A 182 -18.62 14.80 39.57
CA ALA A 182 -19.35 14.20 40.68
C ALA A 182 -19.72 15.37 41.63
N PRO A 183 -20.57 15.22 42.67
CA PRO A 183 -21.44 14.10 43.09
C PRO A 183 -22.86 14.54 43.57
N ALA A 184 -23.70 13.57 43.99
CA ALA A 184 -24.82 13.60 44.98
C ALA A 184 -26.08 12.90 44.42
N LYS A 185 -26.91 12.10 45.14
CA LYS A 185 -26.98 11.62 46.53
C LYS A 185 -27.89 10.35 46.55
N LYS A 186 -27.75 9.56 47.61
CA LYS A 186 -28.37 8.26 47.98
C LYS A 186 -29.90 8.13 47.91
N ALA A 187 -30.38 6.90 47.67
CA ALA A 187 -31.37 6.20 48.51
C ALA A 187 -31.24 4.66 48.34
N ALA A 188 -31.55 3.91 49.40
CA ALA A 188 -31.16 2.52 49.65
C ALA A 188 -32.36 1.55 49.75
N ALA A 189 -32.05 0.24 49.68
CA ALA A 189 -32.79 -0.97 50.12
C ALA A 189 -32.85 -2.01 48.96
N ALA A 190 -32.67 -3.33 49.12
CA ALA A 190 -32.65 -4.19 50.28
C ALA A 190 -31.74 -5.43 50.04
N LYS A 191 -31.30 -6.01 51.16
CA LYS A 191 -30.44 -7.20 51.29
C LYS A 191 -31.14 -8.50 50.85
N LYS A 192 -30.39 -9.44 50.26
CA LYS A 192 -30.40 -10.87 50.61
C LYS A 192 -29.07 -11.54 50.22
N ALA A 193 -28.41 -12.08 51.23
CA ALA A 193 -27.34 -13.10 51.22
C ALA A 193 -27.76 -14.14 52.30
N PRO A 194 -27.11 -15.30 52.51
CA PRO A 194 -25.78 -15.73 52.03
C PRO A 194 -25.65 -17.22 51.67
N ALA A 195 -24.49 -17.64 51.13
CA ALA A 195 -23.79 -18.88 51.52
C ALA A 195 -22.35 -18.87 50.96
N ALA A 196 -21.42 -19.34 51.79
CA ALA A 196 -19.99 -19.01 51.78
C ALA A 196 -19.06 -20.15 51.32
N LYS A 197 -17.84 -19.76 50.90
CA LYS A 197 -16.49 -20.42 51.00
C LYS A 197 -15.69 -20.02 49.73
N LYS A 198 -14.42 -19.60 49.74
CA LYS A 198 -13.29 -19.71 50.68
C LYS A 198 -12.26 -18.60 50.34
N ALA A 199 -11.58 -18.05 51.33
CA ALA A 199 -10.57 -16.99 51.19
C ALA A 199 -9.21 -17.50 50.65
N ALA A 200 -8.53 -16.66 49.87
CA ALA A 200 -7.07 -16.72 49.61
C ALA A 200 -6.50 -15.29 49.40
N ALA A 201 -5.30 -15.07 49.95
CA ALA A 201 -4.57 -13.82 50.16
C ALA A 201 -4.21 -12.99 48.89
N PRO A 202 -3.88 -11.69 49.03
CA PRO A 202 -3.65 -10.80 47.88
C PRO A 202 -2.28 -11.05 47.23
N LYS A 203 -2.25 -11.23 45.90
CA LYS A 203 -1.02 -11.19 45.09
C LYS A 203 -0.85 -9.83 44.42
N ALA A 204 0.38 -9.32 44.51
CA ALA A 204 0.90 -8.10 43.90
C ALA A 204 0.58 -7.95 42.39
N PRO A 205 0.53 -6.71 41.85
CA PRO A 205 0.16 -6.46 40.47
C PRO A 205 1.19 -7.09 39.51
N ARG A 206 0.71 -8.06 38.72
CA ARG A 206 1.48 -8.76 37.71
C ARG A 206 1.69 -7.84 36.50
N LYS A 207 2.96 -7.56 36.17
CA LYS A 207 3.38 -6.90 34.93
C LYS A 207 2.68 -7.58 33.74
N THR A 208 2.02 -6.78 32.91
CA THR A 208 1.46 -7.19 31.63
C THR A 208 2.60 -7.60 30.69
N GLY A 209 2.90 -8.90 30.66
CA GLY A 209 3.46 -9.53 29.48
C GLY A 209 2.33 -9.70 28.47
N ALA A 210 2.50 -9.12 27.28
CA ALA A 210 1.71 -9.47 26.11
C ALA A 210 2.69 -9.90 25.03
N ALA A 211 3.00 -11.20 25.04
CA ALA A 211 3.51 -11.89 23.86
C ALA A 211 2.41 -11.83 22.79
N SER A 212 2.65 -11.02 21.76
CA SER A 212 2.07 -11.22 20.44
C SER A 212 3.20 -11.68 19.54
N SER A 213 3.08 -12.90 19.04
CA SER A 213 4.05 -13.57 18.18
C SER A 213 4.26 -12.80 16.87
N ALA A 214 5.34 -12.02 16.78
CA ALA A 214 5.83 -11.45 15.54
C ALA A 214 7.36 -11.27 15.62
N GLY A 215 8.08 -12.32 15.19
CA GLY A 215 9.53 -12.35 15.05
C GLY A 215 10.25 -12.74 16.34
N LYS A 216 11.26 -13.62 16.24
CA LYS A 216 12.28 -13.74 17.28
C LYS A 216 12.76 -12.33 17.61
N GLY A 217 12.68 -11.92 18.88
CA GLY A 217 13.21 -10.64 19.32
C GLY A 217 14.70 -10.65 19.04
N ARG A 218 15.17 -9.75 18.18
CA ARG A 218 16.57 -9.67 17.79
C ARG A 218 17.33 -8.79 18.76
N GLN A 219 18.58 -9.16 19.01
CA GLN A 219 19.44 -8.39 19.89
C GLN A 219 19.98 -7.17 19.12
N PRO A 220 19.73 -5.94 19.60
CA PRO A 220 20.32 -4.75 19.01
C PRO A 220 21.82 -4.72 19.31
N SER A 221 22.62 -4.28 18.32
CA SER A 221 24.04 -3.97 18.51
C SER A 221 24.24 -2.94 19.62
N ALA A 222 25.44 -2.88 20.23
CA ALA A 222 25.73 -1.95 21.32
C ALA A 222 25.43 -0.48 20.96
N ALA A 223 25.73 -0.07 19.72
CA ALA A 223 25.43 1.26 19.20
C ALA A 223 23.92 1.54 19.15
N LEU A 224 23.14 0.58 18.63
CA LEU A 224 21.68 0.71 18.55
C LEU A 224 21.04 0.67 19.95
N ALA A 225 21.52 -0.21 20.81
CA ALA A 225 21.06 -0.37 22.18
C ALA A 225 21.22 0.90 23.02
N ALA A 226 22.25 1.73 22.75
CA ALA A 226 22.45 3.02 23.41
C ALA A 226 21.32 4.04 23.12
N VAL A 227 20.55 3.84 22.05
CA VAL A 227 19.45 4.71 21.63
C VAL A 227 18.10 4.14 22.02
N ILE A 228 17.88 2.83 21.80
CA ILE A 228 16.55 2.20 21.95
C ILE A 228 16.43 1.24 23.15
N GLY A 229 17.53 1.05 23.89
CA GLY A 229 17.69 0.07 24.97
C GLY A 229 18.19 -1.30 24.48
N SER A 230 18.78 -2.07 25.39
CA SER A 230 19.36 -3.41 25.14
C SER A 230 18.35 -4.57 25.13
N GLY A 231 17.05 -4.28 25.26
CA GLY A 231 16.02 -5.31 25.25
C GLY A 231 15.88 -5.97 23.86
N PRO A 232 15.49 -7.26 23.79
CA PRO A 232 15.15 -7.89 22.52
C PRO A 232 14.03 -7.11 21.83
N VAL A 233 14.23 -6.80 20.55
CA VAL A 233 13.29 -5.96 19.78
C VAL A 233 13.06 -6.54 18.39
N SER A 234 11.83 -6.41 17.91
CA SER A 234 11.53 -6.70 16.51
C SER A 234 11.95 -5.52 15.62
N ARG A 235 12.21 -5.80 14.32
CA ARG A 235 12.59 -4.77 13.36
C ARG A 235 11.59 -3.60 13.27
N PRO A 236 10.26 -3.82 13.28
CA PRO A 236 9.29 -2.73 13.33
C PRO A 236 9.37 -1.88 14.61
N GLU A 237 9.63 -2.51 15.77
CA GLU A 237 9.79 -1.79 17.04
C GLU A 237 11.06 -0.92 17.05
N VAL A 238 12.15 -1.40 16.44
CA VAL A 238 13.39 -0.62 16.30
C VAL A 238 13.13 0.67 15.52
N VAL A 239 12.49 0.56 14.35
CA VAL A 239 12.19 1.72 13.50
C VAL A 239 11.31 2.72 14.23
N ARG A 240 10.30 2.24 14.97
CA ARG A 240 9.44 3.10 15.79
C ARG A 240 10.23 3.84 16.88
N LYS A 241 11.02 3.12 17.68
CA LYS A 241 11.81 3.71 18.76
C LYS A 241 12.86 4.70 18.25
N LEU A 242 13.47 4.41 17.10
CA LEU A 242 14.39 5.36 16.45
C LEU A 242 13.66 6.66 16.07
N TRP A 243 12.47 6.55 15.49
CA TRP A 243 11.67 7.72 15.14
C TRP A 243 11.21 8.53 16.36
N ASP A 244 10.87 7.86 17.45
CA ASP A 244 10.54 8.52 18.72
C ASP A 244 11.75 9.31 19.24
N TYR A 245 12.96 8.74 19.17
CA TYR A 245 14.21 9.45 19.51
C TYR A 245 14.48 10.64 18.58
N ILE A 246 14.42 10.44 17.26
CA ILE A 246 14.67 11.48 16.24
C ILE A 246 13.74 12.69 16.46
N LYS A 247 12.46 12.44 16.76
CA LYS A 247 11.47 13.50 17.02
C LYS A 247 11.72 14.18 18.36
N ALA A 248 12.04 13.43 19.42
CA ALA A 248 12.32 13.98 20.74
C ALA A 248 13.56 14.88 20.74
N HIS A 249 14.55 14.58 19.91
CA HIS A 249 15.80 15.33 19.80
C HIS A 249 15.82 16.37 18.67
N GLY A 250 14.71 16.54 17.94
CA GLY A 250 14.62 17.54 16.88
C GLY A 250 15.59 17.31 15.71
N LEU A 251 15.92 16.05 15.43
CA LEU A 251 16.97 15.68 14.47
C LEU A 251 16.51 15.64 13.01
N GLN A 252 15.27 16.05 12.73
CA GLN A 252 14.82 16.24 11.34
C GLN A 252 15.42 17.52 10.78
N ASP A 253 15.87 17.45 9.53
CA ASP A 253 16.36 18.63 8.84
C ASP A 253 15.24 19.66 8.67
N ALA A 254 15.57 20.93 8.91
CA ALA A 254 14.61 22.02 8.89
C ALA A 254 14.16 22.39 7.46
N ALA A 255 15.02 22.17 6.46
CA ALA A 255 14.74 22.44 5.06
C ALA A 255 14.12 21.23 4.35
N ASP A 256 14.53 20.02 4.69
CA ASP A 256 13.99 18.78 4.13
C ASP A 256 13.64 17.75 5.21
N LYS A 257 12.36 17.73 5.64
CA LYS A 257 11.86 16.81 6.67
C LYS A 257 11.99 15.31 6.33
N ARG A 258 12.43 14.96 5.13
CA ARG A 258 12.76 13.57 4.73
C ARG A 258 14.16 13.15 5.19
N LYS A 259 15.01 14.10 5.58
CA LYS A 259 16.38 13.90 6.03
C LYS A 259 16.47 14.00 7.54
N VAL A 260 17.31 13.14 8.12
CA VAL A 260 17.58 13.07 9.55
C VAL A 260 19.07 13.31 9.75
N ASN A 261 19.39 14.32 10.56
CA ASN A 261 20.75 14.69 10.93
C ASN A 261 21.18 13.84 12.14
N ALA A 262 22.21 13.03 11.95
CA ALA A 262 22.70 12.10 12.96
C ALA A 262 23.40 12.86 14.10
N ASP A 263 22.89 12.69 15.31
CA ASP A 263 23.60 13.16 16.51
C ASP A 263 24.76 12.21 16.88
N ALA A 264 25.49 12.53 17.95
CA ALA A 264 26.62 11.71 18.38
C ALA A 264 26.25 10.25 18.70
N LYS A 265 24.98 9.97 19.04
CA LYS A 265 24.50 8.61 19.36
C LYS A 265 23.99 7.86 18.13
N LEU A 266 23.42 8.57 17.15
CA LEU A 266 22.94 7.99 15.90
C LEU A 266 24.04 7.85 14.85
N ARG A 267 25.11 8.65 14.89
CA ARG A 267 26.27 8.53 13.99
C ARG A 267 26.87 7.11 13.95
N PRO A 268 27.14 6.44 15.09
CA PRO A 268 27.61 5.06 15.11
C PRO A 268 26.58 4.03 14.61
N VAL A 269 25.29 4.39 14.59
CA VAL A 269 24.19 3.53 14.09
C VAL A 269 23.97 3.75 12.59
N PHE A 270 24.15 4.97 12.10
CA PHE A 270 23.89 5.32 10.70
C PHE A 270 25.12 5.22 9.81
N GLY A 271 26.32 5.33 10.38
CA GLY A 271 27.58 5.39 9.63
C GLY A 271 27.72 6.65 8.75
N LYS A 272 26.78 7.59 8.85
CA LYS A 272 26.70 8.83 8.08
C LYS A 272 26.16 9.95 8.95
N ASP A 273 26.48 11.19 8.57
CA ASP A 273 26.00 12.41 9.23
C ASP A 273 24.54 12.72 8.92
N GLN A 274 24.04 12.25 7.79
CA GLN A 274 22.67 12.48 7.36
C GLN A 274 22.13 11.23 6.66
N VAL A 275 20.91 10.85 7.00
CA VAL A 275 20.22 9.70 6.39
C VAL A 275 18.78 10.06 6.05
N THR A 276 18.24 9.39 5.04
CA THR A 276 16.82 9.48 4.68
C THR A 276 16.00 8.39 5.35
N MET A 277 14.68 8.58 5.42
CA MET A 277 13.75 7.58 5.98
C MET A 277 13.92 6.18 5.35
N PHE A 278 14.23 6.10 4.06
CA PHE A 278 14.44 4.84 3.34
C PHE A 278 15.75 4.15 3.74
N GLU A 279 16.81 4.93 3.98
CA GLU A 279 18.10 4.41 4.43
C GLU A 279 18.02 3.86 5.86
N ILE A 280 17.26 4.50 6.76
CA ILE A 280 17.07 4.02 8.15
C ILE A 280 16.54 2.58 8.15
N ALA A 281 15.56 2.28 7.30
CA ALA A 281 14.98 0.93 7.22
C ALA A 281 16.01 -0.12 6.76
N GLY A 282 16.94 0.25 5.87
CA GLY A 282 18.03 -0.61 5.40
C GLY A 282 19.10 -0.83 6.48
N ILE A 283 19.58 0.26 7.08
CA ILE A 283 20.66 0.28 8.07
C ILE A 283 20.28 -0.52 9.32
N VAL A 284 19.03 -0.42 9.79
CA VAL A 284 18.53 -1.16 10.95
C VAL A 284 18.78 -2.68 10.84
N GLY A 285 18.79 -3.23 9.62
CA GLY A 285 19.08 -4.64 9.41
C GLY A 285 20.49 -5.07 9.82
N GLN A 286 21.48 -4.18 9.71
CA GLN A 286 22.88 -4.45 10.03
C GLN A 286 23.16 -4.40 11.53
N HIS A 287 22.26 -3.77 12.29
CA HIS A 287 22.39 -3.57 13.74
C HIS A 287 21.54 -4.52 14.57
N LEU A 288 20.97 -5.55 13.94
CA LEU A 288 20.17 -6.58 14.60
C LEU A 288 20.83 -7.94 14.38
N ALA A 289 21.27 -8.57 15.47
CA ALA A 289 21.76 -9.94 15.46
C ALA A 289 20.58 -10.92 15.56
N ASP A 290 20.70 -12.07 14.88
CA ASP A 290 19.69 -13.15 14.86
C ASP A 290 19.50 -13.86 16.21
#